data_AF-A0A177T7P9-F1
#
_entry.id   AF-A0A177T7P9-F1
#
_cell.length_a   1.000
_cell.length_b   1.000
_cell.length_c   1.000
_cell.angle_alpha   90.00
_cell.angle_beta   90.00
_cell.angle_gamma   90.00
#
_symmetry.space_group_name_H-M   'P 1'
#
loop_
_entity.id
_entity.type
_entity.pdbx_description
1 polymer ?
#
loop_
_entity_poly.entity_id
_entity_poly.type
_entity_poly.pdbx_seq_one_letter_code
_entity_poly.pdbx_strand_id
1 'polypeptide(L)'
;MDARPAPTTWRCPVIAGLPTGLQQGAEGLQGAYVNSGRMSGGLARIQLAAMMFSRAIVKNTDGQDLALHSVSESLAAMHSDVTSSLTYAQTRLDLEVDEFKARMTQDLTETRLTIDRRVKSAVEAVKKVLQTLDGNANAELQDAIAFLKRSGTDLEKDVNATETDYMTCLAQIIVFISWTNAWPTALRTIQDVQGSGEAVFPPPGYVHDSMTGQERTTNLDNTAGVPGGELD
;
A
#
# COMPACT_ATOMS: atom_id res chain seq x y z
N MET A 1 -37.58 84.47 -27.32
CA MET A 1 -37.79 85.80 -26.73
C MET A 1 -39.27 86.10 -26.84
N ASP A 2 -40.05 85.75 -25.81
CA ASP A 2 -41.50 85.93 -25.83
C ASP A 2 -41.88 87.28 -25.20
N ALA A 3 -42.31 88.21 -26.05
CA ALA A 3 -42.83 89.50 -25.62
C ALA A 3 -44.17 89.28 -24.89
N ARG A 4 -44.16 89.40 -23.55
CA ARG A 4 -45.40 89.46 -22.77
C ARG A 4 -46.17 90.72 -23.17
N PRO A 5 -47.41 90.62 -23.66
CA PRO A 5 -48.23 91.79 -23.93
C PRO A 5 -48.49 92.55 -22.62
N ALA A 6 -48.31 93.88 -22.67
CA ALA A 6 -48.61 94.75 -21.55
C ALA A 6 -50.10 94.63 -21.16
N PRO A 7 -50.45 94.61 -19.86
CA PRO A 7 -51.83 94.47 -19.44
C PRO A 7 -52.65 95.65 -19.97
N THR A 8 -53.55 95.38 -20.91
CA THR A 8 -54.48 96.36 -21.47
C THR A 8 -55.47 96.72 -20.37
N THR A 9 -55.21 97.80 -19.64
CA THR A 9 -56.14 98.33 -18.65
C THR A 9 -57.29 99.00 -19.39
N TRP A 10 -58.43 98.33 -19.48
CA TRP A 10 -59.65 98.92 -19.99
C TRP A 10 -60.05 100.10 -19.09
N ARG A 11 -60.28 101.28 -19.67
CA ARG A 11 -60.82 102.44 -18.98
C ARG A 11 -62.25 102.68 -19.44
N CYS A 12 -63.14 102.96 -18.50
CA CYS A 12 -64.51 103.33 -18.83
C CYS A 12 -64.47 104.66 -19.60
N PRO A 13 -65.11 104.77 -20.78
CA PRO A 13 -65.19 106.04 -21.49
C PRO A 13 -65.88 107.09 -20.62
N VAL A 14 -65.34 108.31 -20.59
CA VAL A 14 -65.90 109.40 -19.79
C VAL A 14 -67.23 109.83 -20.41
N ILE A 15 -68.34 109.46 -19.77
CA ILE A 15 -69.68 109.88 -20.19
C ILE A 15 -69.95 111.24 -19.55
N ALA A 16 -70.13 112.28 -20.38
CA ALA A 16 -70.42 113.63 -19.90
C ALA A 16 -71.75 113.65 -19.13
N GLY A 17 -71.74 114.18 -17.90
CA GLY A 17 -72.92 114.36 -17.04
C GLY A 17 -73.03 113.43 -15.82
N LEU A 18 -72.12 112.47 -15.66
CA LEU A 18 -72.07 111.62 -14.46
C LEU A 18 -71.26 112.27 -13.32
N PRO A 19 -71.74 112.24 -12.06
CA PRO A 19 -70.97 112.71 -10.91
C PRO A 19 -69.65 111.95 -10.76
N THR A 20 -68.55 112.67 -10.50
CA THR A 20 -67.19 112.10 -10.38
C THR A 20 -67.08 110.98 -9.34
N GLY A 21 -67.85 111.05 -8.24
CA GLY A 21 -67.91 109.99 -7.23
C GLY A 21 -68.50 108.67 -7.72
N LEU A 22 -69.46 108.69 -8.65
CA LEU A 22 -70.01 107.47 -9.27
C LEU A 22 -69.05 106.86 -10.30
N GLN A 23 -68.30 107.70 -11.02
CA GLN A 23 -67.30 107.24 -11.98
C GLN A 23 -66.13 106.52 -11.28
N GLN A 24 -65.64 107.04 -10.15
CA GLN A 24 -64.62 106.36 -9.34
C GLN A 24 -65.12 105.04 -8.75
N GLY A 25 -66.39 104.97 -8.31
CA GLY A 25 -67.00 103.73 -7.84
C GLY A 25 -67.11 102.66 -8.93
N ALA A 26 -67.43 103.07 -10.17
CA ALA A 26 -67.50 102.16 -11.32
C ALA A 26 -66.13 101.56 -11.69
N GLU A 27 -65.05 102.34 -11.64
CA GLU A 27 -63.69 101.85 -11.86
C GLU A 27 -63.27 100.83 -10.79
N GLY A 28 -63.61 101.08 -9.52
CA GLY A 28 -63.38 100.14 -8.42
C GLY A 28 -64.15 98.82 -8.57
N LEU A 29 -65.45 98.89 -8.90
CA LEU A 29 -66.30 97.72 -9.10
C LEU A 29 -65.84 96.90 -10.31
N GLN A 30 -65.40 97.55 -11.38
CA GLN A 30 -64.87 96.87 -12.54
C GLN A 30 -63.52 96.20 -12.27
N GLY A 31 -62.61 96.87 -11.56
CA GLY A 31 -61.35 96.28 -11.10
C GLY A 31 -61.59 95.04 -10.26
N ALA A 32 -62.56 95.11 -9.33
CA ALA A 32 -63.02 93.97 -8.57
C ALA A 32 -63.56 92.85 -9.46
N TYR A 33 -64.43 93.15 -10.44
CA TYR A 33 -64.96 92.17 -11.39
C TYR A 33 -63.88 91.45 -12.20
N VAL A 34 -62.93 92.20 -12.77
CA VAL A 34 -61.79 91.62 -13.53
C VAL A 34 -60.91 90.77 -12.62
N ASN A 35 -60.65 91.22 -11.38
CA ASN A 35 -59.87 90.45 -10.42
C ASN A 35 -60.60 89.16 -10.00
N SER A 36 -61.90 89.22 -9.75
CA SER A 36 -62.75 88.05 -9.48
C SER A 36 -62.77 87.06 -10.65
N GLY A 37 -62.79 87.55 -11.90
CA GLY A 37 -62.64 86.72 -13.09
C GLY A 37 -61.28 86.03 -13.17
N ARG A 38 -60.19 86.77 -12.92
CA ARG A 38 -58.82 86.21 -12.86
C ARG A 38 -58.66 85.20 -11.74
N MET A 39 -59.26 85.46 -10.57
CA MET A 39 -59.24 84.55 -9.42
C MET A 39 -60.03 83.27 -9.72
N SER A 40 -61.22 83.38 -10.30
CA SER A 40 -62.04 82.22 -10.71
C SER A 40 -61.34 81.37 -11.77
N GLY A 41 -60.71 82.02 -12.77
CA GLY A 41 -59.88 81.35 -13.75
C GLY A 41 -58.62 80.71 -13.14
N GLY A 42 -58.02 81.35 -12.14
CA GLY A 42 -56.92 80.79 -11.34
C GLY A 42 -57.36 79.54 -10.56
N LEU A 43 -58.50 79.60 -9.89
CA LEU A 43 -59.09 78.49 -9.15
C LEU A 43 -59.40 77.30 -10.08
N ALA A 44 -59.98 77.54 -11.25
CA ALA A 44 -60.26 76.50 -12.23
C ALA A 44 -58.96 75.80 -12.70
N ARG A 45 -57.88 76.56 -12.93
CA ARG A 45 -56.56 75.98 -13.28
C ARG A 45 -55.97 75.17 -12.13
N ILE A 46 -56.11 75.62 -10.88
CA ILE A 46 -55.63 74.89 -9.70
C ILE A 46 -56.42 73.58 -9.54
N GLN A 47 -57.74 73.61 -9.70
CA GLN A 47 -58.58 72.41 -9.65
C GLN A 47 -58.19 71.41 -10.75
N LEU A 48 -57.96 71.88 -11.98
CA LEU A 48 -57.48 71.04 -13.07
C LEU A 48 -56.11 70.42 -12.74
N ALA A 49 -55.17 71.21 -12.22
CA ALA A 49 -53.86 70.72 -11.81
C ALA A 49 -53.97 69.67 -10.69
N ALA A 50 -54.84 69.88 -9.69
CA ALA A 50 -55.09 68.93 -8.61
C ALA A 50 -55.67 67.60 -9.15
N MET A 51 -56.60 67.65 -10.11
CA MET A 51 -57.12 66.45 -10.77
C MET A 51 -56.02 65.71 -11.56
N MET A 52 -55.17 66.44 -12.29
CA MET A 52 -54.05 65.86 -13.03
C MET A 52 -53.03 65.21 -12.09
N PHE A 53 -52.70 65.85 -10.96
CA PHE A 53 -51.82 65.26 -9.95
C PHE A 53 -52.43 64.03 -9.30
N SER A 54 -53.71 64.07 -8.94
CA SER A 54 -54.40 62.91 -8.37
C SER A 54 -54.37 61.72 -9.33
N ARG A 55 -54.63 61.96 -10.63
CA ARG A 55 -54.53 60.94 -11.67
C ARG A 55 -53.09 60.44 -11.87
N ALA A 56 -52.10 61.33 -11.82
CA ALA A 56 -50.69 60.98 -11.95
C ALA A 56 -50.22 60.11 -10.78
N ILE A 57 -50.67 60.41 -9.55
CA ILE A 57 -50.37 59.61 -8.36
C ILE A 57 -50.93 58.20 -8.54
N VAL A 58 -52.22 58.06 -8.88
CA VAL A 58 -52.85 56.74 -9.10
C VAL A 58 -52.11 55.95 -10.18
N LYS A 59 -51.80 56.58 -11.32
CA LYS A 59 -51.05 55.90 -12.38
C LYS A 59 -49.64 55.47 -11.93
N ASN A 60 -48.99 56.28 -11.10
CA ASN A 60 -47.66 55.97 -10.59
C ASN A 60 -47.70 54.84 -9.57
N THR A 61 -48.70 54.80 -8.68
CA THR A 61 -48.89 53.69 -7.74
C THR A 61 -49.19 52.39 -8.47
N ASP A 62 -50.10 52.41 -9.45
CA ASP A 62 -50.43 51.22 -10.25
C ASP A 62 -49.19 50.72 -11.03
N GLY A 63 -48.42 51.65 -11.61
CA GLY A 63 -47.17 51.33 -12.31
C GLY A 63 -46.10 50.76 -11.39
N GLN A 64 -45.99 51.29 -10.17
CA GLN A 64 -45.07 50.80 -9.15
C GLN A 64 -45.46 49.38 -8.70
N ASP A 65 -46.74 49.12 -8.46
CA ASP A 65 -47.23 47.80 -8.03
C ASP A 65 -47.00 46.74 -9.12
N LEU A 66 -47.25 47.08 -10.39
CA LEU A 66 -46.93 46.19 -11.52
C LEU A 66 -45.43 45.91 -11.63
N ALA A 67 -44.58 46.93 -11.45
CA ALA A 67 -43.14 46.75 -11.48
C ALA A 67 -42.64 45.88 -10.32
N LEU A 68 -43.16 46.09 -9.11
CA LEU A 68 -42.84 45.26 -7.94
C LEU A 68 -43.28 43.81 -8.15
N HIS A 69 -44.48 43.60 -8.70
CA HIS A 69 -44.97 42.26 -8.99
C HIS A 69 -44.09 41.54 -10.02
N SER A 70 -43.74 42.23 -11.12
CA SER A 70 -42.87 41.68 -12.16
C SER A 70 -41.47 41.35 -11.65
N VAL A 71 -40.88 42.21 -10.81
CA VAL A 71 -39.59 41.94 -10.17
C VAL A 71 -39.69 40.76 -9.21
N SER A 72 -40.75 40.68 -8.41
CA SER A 72 -40.96 39.56 -7.49
C SER A 72 -41.11 38.23 -8.23
N GLU A 73 -41.84 38.21 -9.34
CA GLU A 73 -42.02 37.02 -10.18
C GLU A 73 -40.69 36.61 -10.83
N SER A 74 -39.95 37.57 -11.40
CA SER A 74 -38.63 37.31 -11.99
C SER A 74 -37.63 36.77 -10.96
N LEU A 75 -37.65 37.33 -9.73
CA LEU A 75 -36.79 36.87 -8.65
C LEU A 75 -37.17 35.46 -8.18
N ALA A 76 -38.47 35.15 -8.08
CA ALA A 76 -38.94 33.81 -7.72
C ALA A 76 -38.56 32.78 -8.79
N ALA A 77 -38.69 33.12 -10.07
CA ALA A 77 -38.28 32.27 -11.18
C ALA A 77 -36.76 32.03 -11.16
N MET A 78 -35.96 33.08 -10.96
CA MET A 78 -34.50 32.96 -10.86
C MET A 78 -34.07 32.13 -9.65
N HIS A 79 -34.71 32.32 -8.49
CA HIS A 79 -34.44 31.51 -7.30
C HIS A 79 -34.76 30.03 -7.55
N SER A 80 -35.88 29.74 -8.20
CA SER A 80 -36.25 28.37 -8.57
C SER A 80 -35.25 27.74 -9.54
N ASP A 81 -34.78 28.50 -10.53
CA ASP A 81 -33.81 28.05 -11.52
C ASP A 81 -32.42 27.80 -10.89
N VAL A 82 -31.96 28.69 -10.02
CA VAL A 82 -30.71 28.49 -9.28
C VAL A 82 -30.80 27.28 -8.36
N THR A 83 -31.93 27.10 -7.67
CA THR A 83 -32.13 25.95 -6.78
C THR A 83 -32.15 24.64 -7.57
N SER A 84 -32.86 24.60 -8.71
CA SER A 84 -32.91 23.40 -9.55
C SER A 84 -31.54 23.07 -10.13
N SER A 85 -30.81 24.07 -10.65
CA SER A 85 -29.45 23.91 -11.17
C SER A 85 -28.48 23.42 -10.08
N LEU A 86 -28.56 23.96 -8.87
CA LEU A 86 -27.75 23.52 -7.74
C LEU A 86 -28.04 22.07 -7.35
N THR A 87 -29.32 21.69 -7.24
CA THR A 87 -29.70 20.30 -6.92
C THR A 87 -29.27 19.33 -8.02
N TYR A 88 -29.34 19.73 -9.28
CA TYR A 88 -28.84 18.94 -10.40
C TYR A 88 -27.31 18.80 -10.35
N ALA A 89 -26.58 19.88 -10.10
CA ALA A 89 -25.12 19.83 -9.97
C ALA A 89 -24.70 18.95 -8.78
N GLN A 90 -25.40 19.05 -7.65
CA GLN A 90 -25.16 18.22 -6.46
C GLN A 90 -25.39 16.74 -6.76
N THR A 91 -26.53 16.38 -7.35
CA THR A 91 -26.82 14.97 -7.68
C THR A 91 -25.84 14.41 -8.70
N ARG A 92 -25.38 15.22 -9.66
CA ARG A 92 -24.34 14.80 -10.61
C ARG A 92 -23.00 14.55 -9.91
N LEU A 93 -22.59 15.43 -9.00
CA LEU A 93 -21.36 15.26 -8.23
C LEU A 93 -21.43 14.01 -7.34
N ASP A 94 -22.57 13.75 -6.70
CA ASP A 94 -22.76 12.55 -5.89
C ASP A 94 -22.58 11.27 -6.74
N LEU A 95 -23.15 11.24 -7.96
CA LEU A 95 -22.95 10.14 -8.90
C LEU A 95 -21.48 9.98 -9.34
N GLU A 96 -20.81 11.08 -9.67
CA GLU A 96 -19.38 11.04 -10.06
C GLU A 96 -18.49 10.55 -8.91
N VAL A 97 -18.78 10.96 -7.67
CA VAL A 97 -18.08 10.52 -6.46
C VAL A 97 -18.33 9.03 -6.20
N ASP A 98 -19.57 8.56 -6.33
CA ASP A 98 -19.89 7.13 -6.15
C ASP A 98 -19.22 6.26 -7.22
N GLU A 99 -19.21 6.71 -8.49
CA GLU A 99 -18.51 6.01 -9.57
C GLU A 99 -17.00 5.99 -9.33
N PHE A 100 -16.41 7.11 -8.92
CA PHE A 100 -15.00 7.19 -8.57
C PHE A 100 -14.65 6.25 -7.41
N LYS A 101 -15.48 6.25 -6.35
CA LYS A 101 -15.31 5.37 -5.18
C LYS A 101 -15.42 3.90 -5.58
N ALA A 102 -16.35 3.54 -6.45
CA ALA A 102 -16.49 2.18 -6.95
C ALA A 102 -15.24 1.73 -7.73
N ARG A 103 -14.76 2.57 -8.67
CA ARG A 103 -13.52 2.32 -9.43
C ARG A 103 -12.31 2.18 -8.52
N MET A 104 -12.13 3.10 -7.57
CA MET A 104 -11.00 3.05 -6.64
C MET A 104 -11.03 1.78 -5.77
N THR A 105 -12.21 1.37 -5.31
CA THR A 105 -12.37 0.14 -4.53
C THR A 105 -12.00 -1.09 -5.37
N GLN A 106 -12.44 -1.12 -6.63
CA GLN A 106 -12.10 -2.18 -7.57
C GLN A 106 -10.58 -2.24 -7.80
N ASP A 107 -9.93 -1.12 -8.13
CA ASP A 107 -8.48 -1.05 -8.35
C ASP A 107 -7.68 -1.50 -7.12
N LEU A 108 -8.12 -1.10 -5.91
CA LEU A 108 -7.52 -1.55 -4.66
C LEU A 108 -7.66 -3.07 -4.46
N THR A 109 -8.80 -3.66 -4.82
CA THR A 109 -8.97 -5.12 -4.74
C THR A 109 -8.09 -5.85 -5.74
N GLU A 110 -7.98 -5.35 -6.97
CA GLU A 110 -7.16 -5.96 -8.01
C GLU A 110 -5.66 -5.88 -7.68
N THR A 111 -5.19 -4.71 -7.25
CA THR A 111 -3.81 -4.52 -6.81
C THR A 111 -3.48 -5.39 -5.60
N ARG A 112 -4.39 -5.50 -4.62
CA ARG A 112 -4.25 -6.42 -3.49
C ARG A 112 -4.11 -7.88 -3.93
N LEU A 113 -4.96 -8.34 -4.85
CA LEU A 113 -4.89 -9.71 -5.38
C LEU A 113 -3.59 -9.96 -6.15
N THR A 114 -3.12 -8.97 -6.89
CA THR A 114 -1.85 -9.04 -7.62
C THR A 114 -0.67 -9.13 -6.67
N ILE A 115 -0.66 -8.32 -5.61
CA ILE A 115 0.37 -8.37 -4.56
C ILE A 115 0.33 -9.72 -3.85
N ASP A 116 -0.84 -10.21 -3.45
CA ASP A 116 -0.99 -11.52 -2.78
C ASP A 116 -0.44 -12.67 -3.64
N ARG A 117 -0.73 -12.65 -4.95
CA ARG A 117 -0.14 -13.62 -5.90
C ARG A 117 1.38 -13.51 -5.98
N ARG A 118 1.93 -12.29 -6.04
CA ARG A 118 3.39 -12.07 -6.07
C ARG A 118 4.06 -12.55 -4.79
N VAL A 119 3.47 -12.25 -3.63
CA VAL A 119 3.98 -12.70 -2.33
C VAL A 119 3.95 -14.22 -2.25
N LYS A 120 2.82 -14.87 -2.61
CA LYS A 120 2.73 -16.33 -2.65
C LYS A 120 3.77 -16.96 -3.58
N SER A 121 3.94 -16.41 -4.78
CA SER A 121 4.95 -16.88 -5.73
C SER A 121 6.38 -16.74 -5.17
N ALA A 122 6.69 -15.61 -4.54
CA ALA A 122 7.99 -15.39 -3.90
C ALA A 122 8.25 -16.36 -2.74
N VAL A 123 7.23 -16.62 -1.91
CA VAL A 123 7.31 -17.60 -0.81
C VAL A 123 7.58 -19.00 -1.36
N GLU A 124 6.87 -19.43 -2.40
CA GLU A 124 7.12 -20.74 -3.03
C GLU A 124 8.50 -20.83 -3.67
N ALA A 125 9.00 -19.74 -4.28
CA ALA A 125 10.36 -19.68 -4.81
C ALA A 125 11.41 -19.83 -3.70
N VAL A 126 11.26 -19.11 -2.58
CA VAL A 126 12.15 -19.23 -1.41
C VAL A 126 12.10 -20.64 -0.83
N LYS A 127 10.89 -21.21 -0.67
CA LYS A 127 10.72 -22.59 -0.19
C LYS A 127 11.46 -23.59 -1.08
N LYS A 128 11.36 -23.45 -2.40
CA LYS A 128 12.08 -24.31 -3.34
C LYS A 128 13.60 -24.17 -3.19
N VAL A 129 14.12 -22.96 -3.00
CA VAL A 129 15.56 -22.72 -2.75
C VAL A 129 16.00 -23.40 -1.46
N LEU A 130 15.23 -23.27 -0.36
CA LEU A 130 15.53 -23.91 0.91
C LEU A 130 15.52 -25.44 0.82
N GLN A 131 14.52 -26.02 0.13
CA GLN A 131 14.49 -27.47 -0.11
C GLN A 131 15.68 -27.95 -0.94
N THR A 132 16.11 -27.17 -1.93
CA THR A 132 17.29 -27.50 -2.72
C THR A 132 18.57 -27.42 -1.89
N LEU A 133 18.69 -26.40 -1.03
CA LEU A 133 19.83 -26.23 -0.13
C LEU A 133 19.91 -27.37 0.89
N ASP A 134 18.79 -27.76 1.48
CA ASP A 134 18.71 -28.90 2.42
C ASP A 134 19.11 -30.23 1.75
N GLY A 135 18.64 -30.46 0.52
CA GLY A 135 19.05 -31.61 -0.27
C GLY A 135 20.56 -31.64 -0.56
N ASN A 136 21.14 -30.50 -0.94
CA ASN A 136 22.56 -30.38 -1.20
C ASN A 136 23.41 -30.54 0.07
N ALA A 137 23.02 -29.90 1.17
CA ALA A 137 23.74 -30.01 2.44
C ALA A 137 23.73 -31.45 2.97
N ASN A 138 22.59 -32.16 2.87
CA ASN A 138 22.52 -33.58 3.22
C ASN A 138 23.40 -34.45 2.31
N ALA A 139 23.47 -34.15 1.00
CA ALA A 139 24.35 -34.88 0.08
C ALA A 139 25.84 -34.66 0.41
N GLU A 140 26.26 -33.41 0.67
CA GLU A 140 27.64 -33.09 1.08
C GLU A 140 28.00 -33.78 2.41
N LEU A 141 27.07 -33.83 3.36
CA LEU A 141 27.30 -34.46 4.66
C LEU A 141 27.41 -35.99 4.53
N GLN A 142 26.61 -36.61 3.66
CA GLN A 142 26.75 -38.03 3.32
C GLN A 142 28.09 -38.33 2.64
N ASP A 143 28.55 -37.47 1.74
CA ASP A 143 29.83 -37.64 1.05
C ASP A 143 31.01 -37.51 2.05
N ALA A 144 30.96 -36.54 2.96
CA ALA A 144 31.94 -36.40 4.04
C ALA A 144 31.97 -37.62 4.98
N ILE A 145 30.80 -38.19 5.33
CA ILE A 145 30.72 -39.43 6.11
C ILE A 145 31.32 -40.60 5.33
N ALA A 146 31.03 -40.71 4.03
CA ALA A 146 31.57 -41.76 3.17
C ALA A 146 33.11 -41.66 3.06
N PHE A 147 33.63 -40.45 2.90
CA PHE A 147 35.06 -40.16 2.92
C PHE A 147 35.68 -40.55 4.27
N LEU A 148 35.09 -40.14 5.39
CA LEU A 148 35.58 -40.49 6.73
C LEU A 148 35.60 -42.00 6.96
N LYS A 149 34.57 -42.73 6.52
CA LYS A 149 34.53 -44.19 6.58
C LYS A 149 35.67 -44.82 5.76
N ARG A 150 35.91 -44.31 4.56
CA ARG A 150 37.00 -44.77 3.70
C ARG A 150 38.37 -44.51 4.33
N SER A 151 38.60 -43.31 4.84
CA SER A 151 39.83 -43.00 5.58
C SER A 151 39.99 -43.88 6.83
N GLY A 152 38.90 -44.21 7.52
CA GLY A 152 38.90 -45.14 8.64
C GLY A 152 39.32 -46.56 8.22
N THR A 153 38.78 -47.09 7.11
CA THR A 153 39.17 -48.41 6.60
C THR A 153 40.60 -48.45 6.07
N ASP A 154 41.06 -47.36 5.43
CA ASP A 154 42.43 -47.25 4.95
C ASP A 154 43.41 -47.20 6.15
N LEU A 155 43.08 -46.43 7.19
CA LEU A 155 43.85 -46.37 8.43
C LEU A 155 43.89 -47.73 9.15
N GLU A 156 42.76 -48.43 9.25
CA GLU A 156 42.71 -49.77 9.84
C GLU A 156 43.62 -50.75 9.08
N LYS A 157 43.62 -50.67 7.74
CA LYS A 157 44.50 -51.49 6.91
C LYS A 157 45.98 -51.15 7.12
N ASP A 158 46.32 -49.87 7.20
CA ASP A 158 47.69 -49.42 7.44
C ASP A 158 48.17 -49.80 8.85
N VAL A 159 47.29 -49.70 9.86
CA VAL A 159 47.56 -50.18 11.23
C VAL A 159 47.80 -51.69 11.24
N ASN A 160 46.93 -52.47 10.60
CA ASN A 160 47.10 -53.92 10.51
C ASN A 160 48.39 -54.31 9.74
N ALA A 161 48.73 -53.57 8.68
CA ALA A 161 49.97 -53.78 7.93
C ALA A 161 51.20 -53.47 8.78
N THR A 162 51.20 -52.33 9.48
CA THR A 162 52.32 -51.95 10.37
C THR A 162 52.45 -52.88 11.58
N GLU A 163 51.33 -53.37 12.14
CA GLU A 163 51.35 -54.42 13.17
C GLU A 163 51.96 -55.71 12.63
N THR A 164 51.59 -56.12 11.41
CA THR A 164 52.14 -57.31 10.75
C THR A 164 53.65 -57.18 10.53
N ASP A 165 54.11 -56.02 10.04
CA ASP A 165 55.54 -55.74 9.84
C ASP A 165 56.30 -55.73 11.17
N TYR A 166 55.71 -55.12 12.22
CA TYR A 166 56.27 -55.11 13.56
C TYR A 166 56.42 -56.53 14.13
N MET A 167 55.37 -57.36 14.05
CA MET A 167 55.39 -58.75 14.50
C MET A 167 56.41 -59.59 13.72
N THR A 168 56.55 -59.33 12.41
CA THR A 168 57.56 -59.99 11.56
C THR A 168 58.98 -59.62 11.99
N CYS A 169 59.25 -58.34 12.24
CA CYS A 169 60.55 -57.87 12.71
C CYS A 169 60.88 -58.44 14.10
N LEU A 170 59.89 -58.48 15.01
CA LEU A 170 60.04 -59.07 16.34
C LEU A 170 60.32 -60.59 16.26
N ALA A 171 59.65 -61.32 15.37
CA ALA A 171 59.94 -62.72 15.10
C ALA A 171 61.36 -62.93 14.57
N GLN A 172 61.82 -62.09 13.63
CA GLN A 172 63.20 -62.13 13.12
C GLN A 172 64.24 -61.90 14.23
N ILE A 173 63.99 -60.93 15.13
CA ILE A 173 64.86 -60.67 16.30
C ILE A 173 64.91 -61.89 17.21
N ILE A 174 63.76 -62.51 17.54
CA ILE A 174 63.71 -63.71 18.38
C ILE A 174 64.46 -64.88 17.72
N VAL A 175 64.30 -65.09 16.41
CA VAL A 175 65.02 -66.13 15.65
C VAL A 175 66.53 -65.85 15.66
N PHE A 176 66.95 -64.59 15.49
CA PHE A 176 68.35 -64.23 15.56
C PHE A 176 68.93 -64.48 16.96
N ILE A 177 68.24 -64.05 18.02
CA ILE A 177 68.65 -64.28 19.42
C ILE A 177 68.74 -65.78 19.73
N SER A 178 67.74 -66.57 19.32
CA SER A 178 67.73 -68.01 19.55
C SER A 178 68.87 -68.69 18.80
N TRP A 179 69.14 -68.29 17.55
CA TRP A 179 70.29 -68.76 16.77
C TRP A 179 71.63 -68.39 17.41
N THR A 180 71.81 -67.12 17.79
CA THR A 180 73.03 -66.62 18.44
C THR A 180 73.29 -67.29 19.79
N ASN A 181 72.25 -67.69 20.53
CA ASN A 181 72.40 -68.43 21.79
C ASN A 181 72.58 -69.94 21.59
N ALA A 182 71.92 -70.54 20.61
CA ALA A 182 72.02 -71.97 20.31
C ALA A 182 73.39 -72.33 19.70
N TRP A 183 73.95 -71.47 18.86
CA TRP A 183 75.19 -71.74 18.12
C TRP A 183 76.42 -71.99 19.03
N PRO A 184 76.73 -71.16 20.05
CA PRO A 184 77.80 -71.44 21.00
C PRO A 184 77.57 -72.73 21.79
N THR A 185 76.31 -73.02 22.13
CA THR A 185 75.95 -74.22 22.89
C THR A 185 76.15 -75.48 22.03
N ALA A 186 75.76 -75.46 20.76
CA ALA A 186 76.02 -76.52 19.80
C ALA A 186 77.53 -76.73 19.59
N LEU A 187 78.30 -75.65 19.41
CA LEU A 187 79.76 -75.71 19.31
C LEU A 187 80.40 -76.32 20.57
N ARG A 188 79.92 -75.96 21.77
CA ARG A 188 80.37 -76.57 23.03
C ARG A 188 80.03 -78.05 23.09
N THR A 189 78.81 -78.46 22.71
CA THR A 189 78.46 -79.89 22.70
C THR A 189 79.32 -80.70 21.71
N ILE A 190 79.70 -80.12 20.57
CA ILE A 190 80.63 -80.77 19.61
C ILE A 190 82.04 -80.88 20.21
N GLN A 191 82.51 -79.84 20.93
CA GLN A 191 83.79 -79.87 21.64
C GLN A 191 83.79 -80.89 22.80
N ASP A 192 82.69 -80.99 23.55
CA ASP A 192 82.52 -81.99 24.62
C ASP A 192 82.44 -83.41 24.06
N VAL A 193 81.81 -83.62 22.90
CA VAL A 193 81.80 -84.91 22.17
C VAL A 193 83.19 -85.25 21.57
N GLN A 194 84.03 -84.27 21.25
CA GLN A 194 85.42 -84.50 20.86
C GLN A 194 86.35 -84.79 22.06
N GLY A 195 85.98 -84.36 23.28
CA GLY A 195 86.71 -84.63 24.51
C GLY A 195 86.34 -85.95 25.21
N SER A 196 85.14 -86.47 24.97
CA SER A 196 84.63 -87.71 25.57
C SER A 196 84.37 -88.76 24.50
N GLY A 197 85.31 -89.70 24.35
CA GLY A 197 85.10 -90.89 23.52
C GLY A 197 83.86 -91.66 23.97
N GLU A 198 83.07 -92.09 22.98
CA GLU A 198 82.01 -93.10 23.07
C GLU A 198 80.62 -92.61 23.54
N ALA A 199 79.77 -92.22 22.58
CA ALA A 199 78.35 -92.66 22.48
C ALA A 199 77.66 -92.06 21.23
N VAL A 200 77.12 -92.96 20.40
CA VAL A 200 76.26 -92.68 19.25
C VAL A 200 74.96 -91.99 19.72
N PHE A 201 74.67 -90.79 19.22
CA PHE A 201 73.36 -90.16 19.35
C PHE A 201 72.68 -90.05 17.97
N PRO A 202 71.42 -90.53 17.83
CA PRO A 202 70.69 -90.46 16.57
C PRO A 202 70.13 -89.03 16.32
N PRO A 203 69.81 -88.70 15.06
CA PRO A 203 69.37 -87.35 14.67
C PRO A 203 68.00 -86.99 15.27
N PRO A 204 67.69 -85.69 15.47
CA PRO A 204 66.41 -85.25 16.02
C PRO A 204 65.27 -85.60 15.06
N GLY A 205 64.32 -86.40 15.53
CA GLY A 205 63.05 -86.63 14.84
C GLY A 205 62.14 -85.42 15.00
N TYR A 206 61.72 -84.84 13.88
CA TYR A 206 60.67 -83.84 13.86
C TYR A 206 59.37 -84.48 14.34
N VAL A 207 58.82 -83.99 15.46
CA VAL A 207 57.48 -84.34 15.90
C VAL A 207 56.50 -83.69 14.94
N HIS A 208 55.88 -84.52 14.11
CA HIS A 208 54.71 -84.17 13.31
C HIS A 208 53.53 -84.08 14.29
N ASP A 209 53.19 -82.88 14.77
CA ASP A 209 51.93 -82.69 15.47
C ASP A 209 50.84 -82.35 14.44
N SER A 210 50.04 -83.36 14.13
CA SER A 210 48.86 -83.29 13.30
C SER A 210 47.63 -83.16 14.22
N MET A 211 47.12 -81.94 14.38
CA MET A 211 45.74 -81.70 14.85
C MET A 211 45.19 -80.50 14.06
N THR A 212 44.50 -80.78 12.94
CA THR A 212 43.02 -80.80 12.84
C THR A 212 42.40 -79.46 13.19
N GLY A 213 41.92 -78.77 12.16
CA GLY A 213 41.24 -77.50 12.28
C GLY A 213 39.85 -77.58 12.91
N GLN A 214 39.26 -76.41 13.09
CA GLN A 214 37.82 -76.27 13.08
C GLN A 214 37.44 -74.85 12.65
N GLU A 215 37.01 -74.75 11.40
CA GLU A 215 36.09 -73.69 10.97
C GLU A 215 34.87 -73.71 11.90
N ARG A 216 34.48 -72.53 12.40
CA ARG A 216 33.09 -72.29 12.77
C ARG A 216 32.69 -70.87 12.41
N THR A 217 32.04 -70.77 11.26
CA THR A 217 31.07 -69.74 10.91
C THR A 217 29.87 -69.81 11.87
N THR A 218 29.35 -68.66 12.29
CA THR A 218 27.92 -68.35 12.54
C THR A 218 27.85 -66.90 13.06
N ASN A 219 27.47 -65.93 12.23
CA ASN A 219 26.09 -65.45 12.08
C ASN A 219 25.39 -65.15 13.42
N LEU A 220 25.40 -63.87 13.77
CA LEU A 220 24.35 -63.13 14.50
C LEU A 220 24.26 -61.81 13.71
N ASP A 221 23.43 -61.71 12.67
CA ASP A 221 21.98 -61.56 12.75
C ASP A 221 21.54 -60.90 14.07
N ASN A 222 21.54 -59.57 14.08
CA ASN A 222 20.74 -58.80 15.03
C ASN A 222 19.85 -57.86 14.21
N THR A 223 18.67 -58.41 13.93
CA THR A 223 17.53 -57.78 13.32
C THR A 223 16.80 -56.89 14.35
N ALA A 224 16.34 -55.74 13.85
CA ALA A 224 15.09 -55.06 14.20
C ALA A 224 14.93 -54.25 15.51
N GLY A 225 14.49 -52.99 15.32
CA GLY A 225 13.80 -52.12 16.29
C GLY A 225 14.21 -50.64 16.13
N VAL A 226 13.71 -49.82 15.18
CA VAL A 226 12.33 -49.26 15.00
C VAL A 226 11.98 -48.25 16.14
N PRO A 227 11.27 -47.13 15.90
CA PRO A 227 11.81 -45.77 15.79
C PRO A 227 11.21 -44.87 16.89
N GLY A 228 11.37 -43.54 16.77
CA GLY A 228 10.44 -42.60 17.39
C GLY A 228 11.07 -41.74 18.48
N GLY A 229 11.09 -40.44 18.19
CA GLY A 229 11.50 -39.40 19.10
C GLY A 229 11.26 -38.03 18.47
N GLU A 230 10.00 -37.76 18.11
CA GLU A 230 9.45 -36.40 18.13
C GLU A 230 9.72 -35.81 19.51
N LEU A 231 10.38 -34.64 19.58
CA LEU A 231 10.21 -33.70 20.68
C LEU A 231 10.45 -32.28 20.14
N ASP A 232 9.33 -31.54 20.12
CA ASP A 232 9.11 -30.08 20.23
C ASP A 232 10.05 -29.07 19.55
#